data_AF-A0A949HPP0-F1
#
_entry.id   AF-A0A949HPP0-F1
#
_cell.length_a   1.000
_cell.length_b   1.000
_cell.length_c   1.000
_cell.angle_alpha   90.00
_cell.angle_beta   90.00
_cell.angle_gamma   90.00
#
_symmetry.space_group_name_H-M   'P 1'
#
loop_
_entity.id
_entity.type
_entity.pdbx_description
1 polymer ?
#
loop_
_entity_poly.entity_id
_entity_poly.type
_entity_poly.pdbx_seq_one_letter_code
_entity_poly.pdbx_strand_id
1 'polypeptide(L)'
;YGAQGSGQGHGNAPSIHEPPAGPVMVAWTPTEAVPDPPSLQADPSQSAEPSEFQALGESALWNRSVELPADSIPQLHPFDNDIPEPPSDELLTLLAQTDNIQTELEKPVELPIDASLQADDNNSMESSAPIVPIEVPSKQPARSLANVPEVYRLRFAPDRLALAMQNGGDASTEAAVAMALEFLSKSQSPDGSWSAQGFGAGRVSVSPASDAVYRADTGRFADTAMTGLALLAFLGAGHTHTDSGPYAPTLKRGIDYLCQQQFPSGDLSGQGQIGNQPTVRYSRMYSHGIAGIALAESYAMTQDPKLIDPIRSAVGYTLKAMNPKTGGWRYDFSSDDPGDTSQFGWQAMLLSSANTSRACVLEGSRRVLLQRFLDSVSTGSAGGLAVYRNLTPLSRPSVQQATAPMTAEALAMRSMLGLPMSAQAIQEAHQLLLSQLPGSGENNFYYWYYGTLALHQTGSNRNVWKRWNEAMKKELTGTQVPSGEFAGSWDPRCVWGGHGGRIYTTALGCMCLEVYYRYLPLYQP
;
A
#
# COMPACT_ATOMS: atom_id res chain seq x y z
N TYR A 1 11.48 -56.87 -58.69
CA TYR A 1 12.53 -57.47 -57.86
C TYR A 1 12.20 -57.12 -56.40
N GLY A 2 11.42 -57.89 -55.62
CA GLY A 2 11.66 -59.27 -55.16
C GLY A 2 12.76 -59.24 -54.07
N ALA A 3 12.49 -58.96 -52.78
CA ALA A 3 11.92 -59.79 -51.69
C ALA A 3 12.94 -60.73 -50.98
N GLN A 4 13.09 -60.56 -49.64
CA GLN A 4 13.41 -61.53 -48.56
C GLN A 4 13.69 -60.73 -47.26
N GLY A 5 13.19 -60.98 -46.04
CA GLY A 5 12.24 -61.96 -45.50
C GLY A 5 12.80 -62.75 -44.29
N SER A 6 12.54 -62.30 -43.04
CA SER A 6 12.44 -63.08 -41.75
C SER A 6 12.40 -62.08 -40.56
N GLY A 7 11.44 -61.95 -39.63
CA GLY A 7 10.60 -62.91 -38.88
C GLY A 7 11.40 -63.53 -37.73
N GLN A 8 11.09 -63.56 -36.42
CA GLN A 8 10.04 -63.08 -35.49
C GLN A 8 10.57 -63.39 -34.05
N GLY A 9 10.11 -62.73 -32.97
CA GLY A 9 10.33 -63.27 -31.60
C GLY A 9 10.20 -62.33 -30.38
N HIS A 10 8.97 -62.19 -29.89
CA HIS A 10 8.49 -61.95 -28.50
C HIS A 10 9.32 -61.19 -27.42
N GLY A 11 8.78 -60.02 -27.00
CA GLY A 11 8.18 -59.78 -25.67
C GLY A 11 9.05 -59.70 -24.41
N ASN A 12 9.17 -58.50 -23.81
CA ASN A 12 8.75 -58.19 -22.42
C ASN A 12 9.00 -56.70 -22.03
N ALA A 13 7.94 -56.05 -21.55
CA ALA A 13 7.81 -54.83 -20.72
C ALA A 13 8.81 -53.65 -20.83
N PRO A 14 8.36 -52.41 -21.14
CA PRO A 14 9.12 -51.20 -20.82
C PRO A 14 8.92 -50.81 -19.35
N SER A 15 10.03 -50.58 -18.65
CA SER A 15 10.05 -50.04 -17.30
C SER A 15 9.50 -48.61 -17.29
N ILE A 16 8.84 -48.29 -16.18
CA ILE A 16 8.27 -46.99 -15.85
C ILE A 16 9.43 -45.98 -15.80
N HIS A 17 9.48 -45.06 -16.76
CA HIS A 17 10.37 -43.89 -16.68
C HIS A 17 9.75 -42.88 -15.74
N GLU A 18 10.46 -42.59 -14.64
CA GLU A 18 10.16 -41.51 -13.71
C GLU A 18 10.04 -40.16 -14.43
N PRO A 19 9.09 -39.29 -14.04
CA PRO A 19 8.95 -37.97 -14.62
C PRO A 19 10.11 -37.06 -14.18
N PRO A 20 10.54 -36.10 -15.04
CA PRO A 20 11.65 -35.20 -14.73
C PRO A 20 11.29 -34.31 -13.53
N ALA A 21 12.27 -34.15 -12.63
CA ALA A 21 12.19 -33.36 -11.41
C ALA A 21 11.60 -31.95 -11.67
N GLY A 22 10.63 -31.57 -10.84
CA GLY A 22 9.97 -30.26 -10.89
C GLY A 22 10.94 -29.10 -10.63
N PRO A 23 10.58 -27.86 -11.02
CA PRO A 23 11.45 -26.71 -10.85
C PRO A 23 11.60 -26.37 -9.37
N VAL A 24 12.88 -26.34 -8.95
CA VAL A 24 13.38 -26.00 -7.62
C VAL A 24 13.11 -24.52 -7.33
N MET A 25 12.62 -24.22 -6.12
CA MET A 25 12.60 -22.86 -5.58
C MET A 25 14.01 -22.27 -5.55
N VAL A 26 14.27 -21.20 -6.30
CA VAL A 26 15.49 -20.41 -6.14
C VAL A 26 15.25 -19.39 -5.03
N ALA A 27 15.45 -19.83 -3.78
CA ALA A 27 15.85 -18.92 -2.73
C ALA A 27 17.23 -18.36 -3.11
N TRP A 28 17.32 -17.05 -3.33
CA TRP A 28 18.55 -16.39 -3.75
C TRP A 28 19.55 -16.38 -2.58
N THR A 29 20.51 -17.31 -2.59
CA THR A 29 21.62 -17.34 -1.64
C THR A 29 22.64 -16.26 -2.00
N PRO A 30 23.06 -15.40 -1.05
CA PRO A 30 24.10 -14.42 -1.30
C PRO A 30 25.45 -15.14 -1.40
N THR A 31 25.99 -15.22 -2.61
CA THR A 31 27.39 -15.63 -2.83
C THR A 31 28.11 -14.46 -3.46
N GLU A 32 28.48 -13.50 -2.61
CA GLU A 32 29.73 -12.73 -2.69
C GLU A 32 29.75 -11.75 -1.52
N ALA A 33 30.84 -11.79 -0.75
CA ALA A 33 31.04 -10.91 0.39
C ALA A 33 31.14 -9.45 -0.09
N VAL A 34 30.39 -8.58 0.58
CA VAL A 34 30.48 -7.12 0.44
C VAL A 34 31.86 -6.69 0.95
N PRO A 35 32.70 -6.00 0.16
CA PRO A 35 33.89 -5.36 0.71
C PRO A 35 33.46 -4.17 1.58
N ASP A 36 34.06 -4.06 2.77
CA ASP A 36 33.82 -2.96 3.68
C ASP A 36 34.05 -1.59 2.99
N PRO A 37 33.21 -0.58 3.26
CA PRO A 37 33.45 0.76 2.75
C PRO A 37 34.77 1.33 3.32
N PRO A 38 35.58 2.05 2.51
CA PRO A 38 36.80 2.67 3.02
C PRO A 38 36.45 3.70 4.10
N SER A 39 37.20 3.65 5.21
CA SER A 39 37.11 4.61 6.30
C SER A 39 37.50 6.01 5.78
N LEU A 40 36.53 6.93 5.79
CA LEU A 40 36.78 8.34 5.51
C LEU A 40 37.44 8.98 6.74
N GLN A 41 38.76 9.02 6.76
CA GLN A 41 39.49 10.01 7.56
C GLN A 41 39.45 11.34 6.79
N ALA A 42 38.76 12.33 7.35
CA ALA A 42 38.68 13.66 6.78
C ALA A 42 39.99 14.43 7.02
N ASP A 43 40.59 14.93 5.94
CA ASP A 43 41.63 15.97 5.95
C ASP A 43 40.95 17.35 6.13
N PRO A 44 41.23 18.10 7.21
CA PRO A 44 40.52 19.34 7.53
C PRO A 44 41.08 20.57 6.82
N SER A 45 41.52 20.46 5.57
CA SER A 45 42.16 21.57 4.86
C SER A 45 41.69 21.74 3.41
N GLN A 46 40.39 21.99 3.20
CA GLN A 46 39.91 22.76 2.04
C GLN A 46 38.46 23.20 2.23
N SER A 47 38.30 24.41 2.76
CA SER A 47 37.05 25.16 2.82
C SER A 47 36.90 26.03 1.57
N ALA A 48 35.78 25.84 0.86
CA ALA A 48 35.19 26.87 0.01
C ALA A 48 33.68 26.61 -0.10
N GLU A 49 32.92 27.35 0.71
CA GLU A 49 31.49 27.69 0.52
C GLU A 49 31.29 28.48 -0.81
N PRO A 50 30.06 28.68 -1.35
CA PRO A 50 28.77 28.64 -0.64
C PRO A 50 27.58 27.97 -1.39
N SER A 51 26.55 27.57 -0.64
CA SER A 51 25.15 27.87 -1.03
C SER A 51 24.20 27.68 0.15
N GLU A 52 23.74 28.80 0.72
CA GLU A 52 22.60 28.88 1.63
C GLU A 52 21.33 28.35 0.93
N PHE A 53 20.81 27.21 1.39
CA PHE A 53 19.43 26.81 1.14
C PHE A 53 18.66 26.91 2.46
N GLN A 54 17.84 27.97 2.57
CA GLN A 54 16.86 28.10 3.64
C GLN A 54 15.84 26.96 3.53
N ALA A 55 15.82 26.13 4.57
CA ALA A 55 14.78 25.14 4.82
C ALA A 55 13.44 25.87 5.04
N LEU A 56 12.51 25.72 4.10
CA LEU A 56 11.14 26.22 4.24
C LEU A 56 10.18 25.05 4.48
N GLY A 57 9.56 25.04 5.66
CA GLY A 57 8.12 24.84 5.90
C GLY A 57 7.38 23.56 5.46
N GLU A 58 7.97 22.60 4.75
CA GLU A 58 7.20 21.47 4.18
C GLU A 58 6.80 20.38 5.19
N SER A 59 7.32 20.42 6.43
CA SER A 59 7.10 19.34 7.40
C SER A 59 5.73 19.38 8.07
N ALA A 60 5.02 20.52 8.11
CA ALA A 60 3.79 20.66 8.92
C ALA A 60 2.58 19.85 8.41
N LEU A 61 2.52 19.52 7.12
CA LEU A 61 1.44 18.69 6.56
C LEU A 61 1.62 17.18 6.86
N TRP A 62 2.84 16.76 7.18
CA TRP A 62 3.19 15.37 7.50
C TRP A 62 3.50 15.19 8.99
N ASN A 63 3.96 16.23 9.67
CA ASN A 63 4.26 16.28 11.09
C ASN A 63 3.07 16.89 11.85
N ARG A 64 1.99 16.13 12.02
CA ARG A 64 1.26 16.25 13.30
C ARG A 64 1.97 15.34 14.27
N SER A 65 2.87 15.93 15.06
CA SER A 65 3.61 15.26 16.13
C SER A 65 2.62 14.57 17.06
N VAL A 66 2.82 13.28 17.29
CA VAL A 66 2.29 12.60 18.47
C VAL A 66 3.34 12.82 19.56
N GLU A 67 2.96 13.46 20.65
CA GLU A 67 3.72 13.33 21.90
C GLU A 67 3.64 11.87 22.33
N LEU A 68 4.73 11.14 22.12
CA LEU A 68 4.92 9.86 22.78
C LEU A 68 5.17 10.16 24.26
N PRO A 69 4.39 9.60 25.20
CA PRO A 69 4.68 9.72 26.62
C PRO A 69 6.11 9.23 26.89
N ALA A 70 6.90 10.02 27.61
CA ALA A 70 8.30 9.72 27.88
C ALA A 70 8.54 8.45 28.73
N ASP A 71 7.49 7.80 29.22
CA ASP A 71 7.56 6.65 30.14
C ASP A 71 6.95 5.36 29.56
N SER A 72 7.36 4.97 28.34
CA SER A 72 6.97 3.67 27.77
C SER A 72 8.07 3.01 26.94
N ILE A 73 9.33 3.14 27.37
CA ILE A 73 10.43 2.30 26.88
C ILE A 73 10.83 1.37 28.03
N PRO A 74 10.48 0.07 28.01
CA PRO A 74 10.96 -0.86 29.02
C PRO A 74 12.47 -1.03 28.85
N GLN A 75 13.26 -0.47 29.78
CA GLN A 75 14.65 -0.87 29.94
C GLN A 75 14.67 -2.31 30.46
N LEU A 76 15.14 -3.24 29.65
CA LEU A 76 15.47 -4.59 30.10
C LEU A 76 16.84 -4.55 30.78
N HIS A 77 16.86 -4.69 32.11
CA HIS A 77 18.04 -5.09 32.86
C HIS A 77 17.74 -6.28 33.78
N PRO A 78 18.75 -7.13 34.07
CA PRO A 78 18.55 -8.48 34.57
C PRO A 78 18.25 -8.49 36.08
N PHE A 79 17.45 -9.46 36.53
CA PHE A 79 17.22 -9.77 37.93
C PHE A 79 18.53 -10.22 38.61
N ASP A 80 18.89 -9.62 39.76
CA ASP A 80 18.89 -10.33 41.04
C ASP A 80 19.02 -9.39 42.26
N ASN A 81 18.57 -9.92 43.40
CA ASN A 81 18.20 -9.33 44.69
C ASN A 81 19.29 -8.53 45.45
N ASP A 82 18.89 -7.42 46.09
CA ASP A 82 19.16 -7.13 47.52
C ASP A 82 18.53 -5.78 47.95
N ILE A 83 17.76 -5.80 49.05
CA ILE A 83 17.19 -4.63 49.74
C ILE A 83 18.09 -4.27 50.92
N PRO A 84 18.42 -2.98 51.12
CA PRO A 84 18.10 -2.34 52.41
C PRO A 84 17.40 -0.98 52.28
N GLU A 85 16.57 -0.69 53.29
CA GLU A 85 15.61 0.41 53.48
C GLU A 85 16.17 1.85 53.61
N PRO A 86 15.28 2.89 53.55
CA PRO A 86 15.62 4.28 53.23
C PRO A 86 15.78 5.21 54.45
N PRO A 87 16.25 6.44 54.22
CA PRO A 87 15.55 7.61 54.75
C PRO A 87 15.54 8.77 53.73
N SER A 88 14.73 9.81 53.77
CA SER A 88 13.49 10.20 54.44
C SER A 88 13.15 11.57 53.86
N ASP A 89 11.86 11.87 53.74
CA ASP A 89 11.26 13.23 53.78
C ASP A 89 11.71 14.29 52.77
N GLU A 90 11.04 14.33 51.60
CA GLU A 90 10.65 15.63 50.98
C GLU A 90 9.55 15.56 49.89
N LEU A 91 8.74 14.49 49.83
CA LEU A 91 7.61 14.39 48.87
C LEU A 91 6.28 14.01 49.55
N LEU A 92 6.09 14.43 50.80
CA LEU A 92 4.88 14.20 51.60
C LEU A 92 4.12 15.50 51.91
N THR A 93 4.19 16.49 51.02
CA THR A 93 3.45 17.76 51.21
C THR A 93 2.68 18.25 49.99
N LEU A 94 2.60 17.47 48.90
CA LEU A 94 1.78 17.86 47.73
C LEU A 94 0.69 16.86 47.32
N LEU A 95 0.42 15.84 48.14
CA LEU A 95 -0.69 14.89 47.92
C LEU A 95 -1.75 14.91 49.04
N ALA A 96 -1.68 15.85 49.98
CA ALA A 96 -2.71 16.05 50.99
C ALA A 96 -3.73 17.10 50.51
N GLN A 97 -4.53 16.76 49.50
CA GLN A 97 -5.84 17.40 49.22
C GLN A 97 -6.57 16.68 48.07
N THR A 98 -7.07 15.46 48.32
CA THR A 98 -8.42 15.00 47.95
C THR A 98 -8.63 13.58 48.49
N ASP A 99 -8.88 13.49 49.79
CA ASP A 99 -9.65 12.39 50.37
C ASP A 99 -11.11 12.57 49.96
N ASN A 100 -11.76 11.57 49.38
CA ASN A 100 -12.69 10.71 50.13
C ASN A 100 -13.43 9.72 49.20
N ILE A 101 -13.53 8.48 49.69
CA ILE A 101 -14.49 7.42 49.34
C ILE A 101 -14.07 6.50 48.18
N GLN A 102 -13.35 5.44 48.57
CA GLN A 102 -13.51 4.11 47.99
C GLN A 102 -13.71 3.11 49.13
N THR A 103 -14.96 2.76 49.44
CA THR A 103 -15.30 1.52 50.12
C THR A 103 -16.76 1.19 49.89
N GLU A 104 -17.01 -0.10 49.70
CA GLU A 104 -18.29 -0.79 49.49
C GLU A 104 -18.81 -0.82 48.05
N LEU A 105 -18.62 -1.98 47.41
CA LEU A 105 -19.62 -2.60 46.53
C LEU A 105 -19.17 -4.05 46.22
N GLU A 106 -19.40 -4.94 47.18
CA GLU A 106 -19.66 -6.34 46.89
C GLU A 106 -21.01 -6.74 47.51
N LYS A 107 -21.90 -7.25 46.64
CA LYS A 107 -23.08 -8.14 46.86
C LYS A 107 -24.51 -7.55 46.91
N PRO A 108 -25.52 -8.36 46.49
CA PRO A 108 -26.64 -7.95 45.64
C PRO A 108 -27.99 -7.84 46.36
N VAL A 109 -28.95 -7.13 45.76
CA VAL A 109 -30.36 -7.13 46.21
C VAL A 109 -31.32 -7.11 44.99
N GLU A 110 -32.33 -7.99 45.03
CA GLU A 110 -33.42 -8.18 44.07
C GLU A 110 -34.55 -7.13 44.19
N LEU A 111 -35.13 -6.80 43.01
CA LEU A 111 -36.53 -6.48 42.63
C LEU A 111 -37.44 -5.65 43.57
N PRO A 112 -38.30 -4.78 42.98
CA PRO A 112 -39.65 -5.26 42.65
C PRO A 112 -40.18 -4.83 41.28
N ILE A 113 -40.96 -5.75 40.72
CA ILE A 113 -41.88 -5.57 39.60
C ILE A 113 -43.10 -4.82 40.12
N ASP A 114 -43.60 -3.82 39.39
CA ASP A 114 -45.02 -3.53 39.40
C ASP A 114 -45.56 -3.23 38.00
N ALA A 115 -46.74 -3.77 37.78
CA ALA A 115 -47.47 -3.91 36.55
C ALA A 115 -48.46 -2.76 36.39
N SER A 116 -48.44 -2.10 35.24
CA SER A 116 -49.66 -1.63 34.55
C SER A 116 -49.29 -0.82 33.31
N LEU A 117 -49.51 -1.41 32.14
CA LEU A 117 -50.37 -0.88 31.07
C LEU A 117 -50.26 -1.81 29.85
N GLN A 118 -51.37 -2.44 29.51
CA GLN A 118 -51.52 -3.36 28.39
C GLN A 118 -51.80 -2.62 27.08
N ALA A 119 -51.23 -3.20 26.02
CA ALA A 119 -51.67 -3.29 24.62
C ALA A 119 -51.99 -2.00 23.83
N ASP A 120 -51.22 -1.79 22.75
CA ASP A 120 -51.79 -1.62 21.42
C ASP A 120 -50.81 -2.16 20.36
N ASP A 121 -51.20 -3.29 19.76
CA ASP A 121 -50.67 -3.82 18.52
C ASP A 121 -51.15 -2.92 17.35
N ASN A 122 -50.22 -2.17 16.75
CA ASN A 122 -50.17 -1.76 15.34
C ASN A 122 -49.43 -0.42 15.18
N ASN A 123 -48.11 -0.46 14.95
CA ASN A 123 -47.56 0.29 13.82
C ASN A 123 -46.14 -0.19 13.47
N SER A 124 -46.07 -0.85 12.33
CA SER A 124 -44.86 -1.14 11.56
C SER A 124 -44.08 0.13 11.20
N MET A 125 -42.77 0.11 11.41
CA MET A 125 -41.80 0.61 10.43
C MET A 125 -40.55 -0.25 10.49
N GLU A 126 -40.60 -1.35 9.73
CA GLU A 126 -39.45 -2.12 9.31
C GLU A 126 -38.52 -1.25 8.48
N SER A 127 -37.25 -1.12 8.88
CA SER A 127 -36.16 -0.76 7.98
C SER A 127 -35.75 -2.00 7.19
N SER A 128 -36.62 -2.44 6.28
CA SER A 128 -36.33 -3.49 5.29
C SER A 128 -35.92 -2.82 3.98
N ALA A 129 -34.68 -2.33 3.91
CA ALA A 129 -34.04 -2.18 2.61
C ALA A 129 -33.60 -3.59 2.17
N PRO A 130 -34.13 -4.16 1.08
CA PRO A 130 -33.66 -5.43 0.60
C PRO A 130 -32.20 -5.26 0.15
N ILE A 131 -31.29 -5.91 0.88
CA ILE A 131 -29.97 -6.25 0.35
C ILE A 131 -30.26 -7.17 -0.83
N VAL A 132 -30.23 -6.62 -2.05
CA VAL A 132 -30.24 -7.43 -3.25
C VAL A 132 -29.01 -8.34 -3.15
N PRO A 133 -29.16 -9.68 -3.17
CA PRO A 133 -28.01 -10.56 -3.19
C PRO A 133 -27.26 -10.27 -4.49
N ILE A 134 -26.14 -9.57 -4.39
CA ILE A 134 -25.15 -9.59 -5.47
C ILE A 134 -24.62 -11.01 -5.46
N GLU A 135 -24.89 -11.78 -6.52
CA GLU A 135 -24.27 -13.09 -6.72
C GLU A 135 -22.76 -12.86 -6.77
N VAL A 136 -22.07 -13.12 -5.65
CA VAL A 136 -20.62 -13.22 -5.61
C VAL A 136 -20.27 -14.47 -6.44
N PRO A 137 -19.59 -14.33 -7.59
CA PRO A 137 -19.31 -15.48 -8.44
C PRO A 137 -18.44 -16.48 -7.65
N SER A 138 -19.01 -17.62 -7.29
CA SER A 138 -18.34 -18.60 -6.43
C SER A 138 -17.31 -19.45 -7.17
N LYS A 139 -17.22 -19.33 -8.50
CA LYS A 139 -16.28 -20.08 -9.35
C LYS A 139 -15.88 -19.26 -10.58
N GLN A 140 -14.61 -18.85 -10.66
CA GLN A 140 -14.03 -18.32 -11.89
C GLN A 140 -13.67 -19.48 -12.86
N PRO A 141 -13.79 -19.27 -14.19
CA PRO A 141 -13.39 -20.29 -15.17
C PRO A 141 -11.89 -20.58 -15.08
N ALA A 142 -11.50 -21.84 -15.32
CA ALA A 142 -10.09 -22.25 -15.26
C ALA A 142 -9.27 -21.55 -16.37
N ARG A 143 -8.38 -20.63 -15.95
CA ARG A 143 -7.40 -19.95 -16.81
C ARG A 143 -6.03 -20.61 -16.64
N SER A 144 -5.25 -20.71 -17.71
CA SER A 144 -3.84 -21.10 -17.59
C SER A 144 -3.06 -20.02 -16.84
N LEU A 145 -2.48 -20.39 -15.69
CA LEU A 145 -1.67 -19.51 -14.85
C LEU A 145 -0.17 -19.65 -15.11
N ALA A 146 0.24 -20.44 -16.11
CA ALA A 146 1.64 -20.76 -16.38
C ALA A 146 2.51 -19.52 -16.55
N ASN A 147 1.97 -18.49 -17.21
CA ASN A 147 2.67 -17.24 -17.48
C ASN A 147 2.30 -16.09 -16.53
N VAL A 148 1.39 -16.33 -15.58
CA VAL A 148 1.05 -15.35 -14.53
C VAL A 148 2.09 -15.47 -13.42
N PRO A 149 2.80 -14.39 -13.06
CA PRO A 149 3.72 -14.39 -11.93
C PRO A 149 3.02 -14.87 -10.66
N GLU A 150 3.73 -15.68 -9.88
CA GLU A 150 3.19 -16.37 -8.70
C GLU A 150 2.46 -15.39 -7.76
N VAL A 151 3.05 -14.23 -7.51
CA VAL A 151 2.49 -13.19 -6.62
C VAL A 151 1.06 -12.75 -6.98
N TYR A 152 0.62 -12.89 -8.23
CA TYR A 152 -0.72 -12.51 -8.70
C TYR A 152 -1.70 -13.67 -8.84
N ARG A 153 -1.26 -14.92 -8.64
CA ARG A 153 -2.08 -16.11 -8.95
C ARG A 153 -3.32 -16.26 -8.07
N LEU A 154 -3.25 -15.83 -6.81
CA LEU A 154 -4.41 -15.91 -5.89
C LEU A 154 -5.61 -15.07 -6.37
N ARG A 155 -5.38 -14.06 -7.20
CA ARG A 155 -6.45 -13.25 -7.80
C ARG A 155 -7.38 -14.07 -8.72
N PHE A 156 -6.89 -15.20 -9.22
CA PHE A 156 -7.60 -16.12 -10.11
C PHE A 156 -8.04 -17.42 -9.42
N ALA A 157 -7.89 -17.50 -8.09
CA ALA A 157 -8.25 -18.71 -7.37
C ALA A 157 -9.75 -19.00 -7.50
N PRO A 158 -10.15 -20.23 -7.87
CA PRO A 158 -11.56 -20.57 -8.07
C PRO A 158 -12.37 -20.48 -6.76
N ASP A 159 -11.70 -20.60 -5.61
CA ASP A 159 -12.25 -20.50 -4.26
C ASP A 159 -11.79 -19.22 -3.53
N ARG A 160 -11.69 -18.09 -4.26
CA ARG A 160 -11.23 -16.79 -3.72
C ARG A 160 -11.88 -16.39 -2.39
N LEU A 161 -13.17 -16.62 -2.22
CA LEU A 161 -13.88 -16.31 -0.97
C LEU A 161 -13.32 -17.11 0.22
N ALA A 162 -13.00 -18.39 0.03
CA ALA A 162 -12.43 -19.23 1.07
C ALA A 162 -11.02 -18.76 1.45
N LEU A 163 -10.20 -18.36 0.47
CA LEU A 163 -8.88 -17.76 0.71
C LEU A 163 -8.98 -16.42 1.44
N ALA A 164 -9.93 -15.56 1.03
CA ALA A 164 -10.19 -14.31 1.72
C ALA A 164 -10.53 -14.56 3.19
N MET A 165 -11.41 -15.52 3.48
CA MET A 165 -11.77 -15.92 4.85
C MET A 165 -10.58 -16.45 5.66
N GLN A 166 -9.71 -17.26 5.06
CA GLN A 166 -8.50 -17.77 5.73
C GLN A 166 -7.52 -16.66 6.12
N ASN A 167 -7.46 -15.58 5.33
CA ASN A 167 -6.57 -14.46 5.55
C ASN A 167 -7.22 -13.28 6.30
N GLY A 168 -8.46 -13.43 6.77
CA GLY A 168 -9.14 -12.48 7.67
C GLY A 168 -10.27 -11.65 7.04
N GLY A 169 -10.49 -11.80 5.73
CA GLY A 169 -11.67 -11.29 5.03
C GLY A 169 -12.93 -12.06 5.38
N ASP A 170 -14.06 -11.61 4.85
CA ASP A 170 -15.36 -12.25 5.01
C ASP A 170 -16.33 -11.83 3.89
N ALA A 171 -17.55 -12.35 3.93
CA ALA A 171 -18.58 -12.04 2.94
C ALA A 171 -18.91 -10.54 2.85
N SER A 172 -18.80 -9.79 3.96
CA SER A 172 -19.04 -8.34 3.96
C SER A 172 -17.93 -7.59 3.23
N THR A 173 -16.68 -8.01 3.39
CA THR A 173 -15.56 -7.42 2.65
C THR A 173 -15.63 -7.70 1.15
N GLU A 174 -16.02 -8.92 0.75
CA GLU A 174 -16.19 -9.26 -0.67
C GLU A 174 -17.38 -8.55 -1.30
N ALA A 175 -18.48 -8.37 -0.56
CA ALA A 175 -19.61 -7.55 -0.99
C ALA A 175 -19.19 -6.08 -1.18
N ALA A 176 -18.42 -5.53 -0.25
CA ALA A 176 -17.91 -4.17 -0.35
C ALA A 176 -16.98 -3.99 -1.56
N VAL A 177 -16.09 -4.95 -1.85
CA VAL A 177 -15.28 -4.97 -3.08
C VAL A 177 -16.18 -4.99 -4.32
N ALA A 178 -17.16 -5.88 -4.38
CA ALA A 178 -18.07 -5.98 -5.52
C ALA A 178 -18.83 -4.66 -5.78
N MET A 179 -19.33 -4.01 -4.73
CA MET A 179 -20.00 -2.72 -4.83
C MET A 179 -19.06 -1.59 -5.30
N ALA A 180 -17.80 -1.59 -4.83
CA ALA A 180 -16.80 -0.61 -5.25
C ALA A 180 -16.46 -0.76 -6.74
N LEU A 181 -16.29 -1.99 -7.23
CA LEU A 181 -16.02 -2.27 -8.65
C LEU A 181 -17.20 -1.87 -9.55
N GLU A 182 -18.43 -2.10 -9.09
CA GLU A 182 -19.63 -1.67 -9.80
C GLU A 182 -19.72 -0.14 -9.90
N PHE A 183 -19.44 0.57 -8.80
CA PHE A 183 -19.34 2.03 -8.79
C PHE A 183 -18.27 2.52 -9.78
N LEU A 184 -17.07 1.96 -9.72
CA LEU A 184 -15.97 2.32 -10.61
C LEU A 184 -16.36 2.07 -12.08
N SER A 185 -17.00 0.95 -12.38
CA SER A 185 -17.45 0.63 -13.75
C SER A 185 -18.44 1.66 -14.29
N LYS A 186 -19.43 2.07 -13.48
CA LYS A 186 -20.42 3.10 -13.83
C LYS A 186 -19.83 4.50 -13.95
N SER A 187 -18.70 4.74 -13.30
CA SER A 187 -18.04 6.05 -13.21
C SER A 187 -17.03 6.32 -14.34
N GLN A 188 -16.81 5.35 -15.24
CA GLN A 188 -15.86 5.53 -16.34
C GLN A 188 -16.41 6.49 -17.40
N SER A 189 -15.56 7.41 -17.85
CA SER A 189 -15.88 8.35 -18.92
C SER A 189 -15.89 7.65 -20.31
N PRO A 190 -16.56 8.22 -21.32
CA PRO A 190 -16.64 7.62 -22.66
C PRO A 190 -15.29 7.37 -23.34
N ASP A 191 -14.26 8.16 -23.01
CA ASP A 191 -12.89 8.01 -23.53
C ASP A 191 -12.08 6.90 -22.83
N GLY A 192 -12.65 6.26 -21.81
CA GLY A 192 -12.01 5.22 -21.01
C GLY A 192 -11.37 5.71 -19.71
N SER A 193 -11.29 7.02 -19.49
CA SER A 193 -10.70 7.58 -18.27
C SER A 193 -11.65 7.53 -17.06
N TRP A 194 -11.08 7.75 -15.87
CA TRP A 194 -11.83 8.18 -14.70
C TRP A 194 -11.49 9.63 -14.39
N SER A 195 -12.48 10.52 -14.48
CA SER A 195 -12.27 11.96 -14.31
C SER A 195 -11.93 12.31 -12.86
N ALA A 196 -10.73 12.83 -12.62
CA ALA A 196 -10.32 13.31 -11.31
C ALA A 196 -11.22 14.48 -10.88
N GLN A 197 -11.28 15.54 -11.68
CA GLN A 197 -12.08 16.73 -11.35
C GLN A 197 -13.58 16.40 -11.23
N GLY A 198 -14.12 15.56 -12.12
CA GLY A 198 -15.54 15.17 -12.12
C GLY A 198 -15.97 14.51 -10.80
N PHE A 199 -15.04 13.80 -10.15
CA PHE A 199 -15.26 13.14 -8.87
C PHE A 199 -14.63 13.86 -7.68
N GLY A 200 -14.35 15.17 -7.82
CA GLY A 200 -14.01 16.05 -6.71
C GLY A 200 -12.52 16.15 -6.37
N ALA A 201 -11.63 15.66 -7.22
CA ALA A 201 -10.20 15.93 -7.09
C ALA A 201 -9.89 17.43 -7.28
N GLY A 202 -8.82 17.92 -6.67
CA GLY A 202 -8.43 19.33 -6.72
C GLY A 202 -9.26 20.28 -5.87
N ARG A 203 -10.16 19.79 -4.99
CA ARG A 203 -10.97 20.66 -4.09
C ARG A 203 -10.23 21.06 -2.81
N VAL A 204 -8.91 21.09 -2.85
CA VAL A 204 -8.08 21.45 -1.70
C VAL A 204 -8.09 22.97 -1.54
N SER A 205 -8.78 23.44 -0.49
CA SER A 205 -8.73 24.84 -0.07
C SER A 205 -7.54 25.06 0.87
N VAL A 206 -6.36 25.37 0.34
CA VAL A 206 -5.27 25.87 1.21
C VAL A 206 -5.35 27.40 1.23
N SER A 207 -5.80 27.95 2.35
CA SER A 207 -5.66 29.38 2.66
C SER A 207 -4.17 29.73 2.85
N PRO A 208 -3.70 30.94 2.48
CA PRO A 208 -2.32 31.36 2.69
C PRO A 208 -2.08 31.65 4.17
N ALA A 209 -1.97 30.60 4.99
CA ALA A 209 -1.26 30.70 6.25
C ALA A 209 0.22 30.50 5.93
N SER A 210 1.02 31.52 6.29
CA SER A 210 2.46 31.66 6.07
C SER A 210 3.20 30.31 6.04
N ASP A 211 3.91 30.07 4.95
CA ASP A 211 4.86 28.97 4.70
C ASP A 211 4.30 27.63 4.17
N ALA A 212 2.99 27.52 3.91
CA ALA A 212 2.45 26.41 3.12
C ALA A 212 2.62 26.67 1.61
N VAL A 213 3.38 25.82 0.90
CA VAL A 213 3.46 25.87 -0.56
C VAL A 213 2.05 25.79 -1.16
N TYR A 214 1.68 26.75 -2.01
CA TYR A 214 0.38 26.80 -2.66
C TYR A 214 0.12 25.51 -3.45
N ARG A 215 -0.81 24.69 -2.98
CA ARG A 215 -1.23 23.41 -3.59
C ARG A 215 -2.70 23.41 -4.00
N ALA A 216 -3.33 24.58 -4.12
CA ALA A 216 -4.71 24.66 -4.59
C ALA A 216 -4.86 23.91 -5.92
N ASP A 217 -6.02 23.27 -6.13
CA ASP A 217 -6.33 22.52 -7.36
C ASP A 217 -5.37 21.34 -7.68
N THR A 218 -4.47 20.94 -6.78
CA THR A 218 -3.59 19.78 -7.00
C THR A 218 -4.42 18.51 -7.16
N GLY A 219 -4.13 17.75 -8.21
CA GLY A 219 -4.83 16.50 -8.53
C GLY A 219 -6.03 16.69 -9.46
N ARG A 220 -6.44 17.93 -9.75
CA ARG A 220 -7.55 18.24 -10.67
C ARG A 220 -7.39 17.60 -12.05
N PHE A 221 -6.17 17.52 -12.56
CA PHE A 221 -5.83 16.98 -13.88
C PHE A 221 -5.27 15.55 -13.84
N ALA A 222 -5.42 14.83 -12.72
CA ALA A 222 -4.79 13.52 -12.50
C ALA A 222 -5.62 12.33 -13.03
N ASP A 223 -6.21 12.47 -14.22
CA ASP A 223 -7.09 11.46 -14.81
C ASP A 223 -6.36 10.12 -15.08
N THR A 224 -5.07 10.15 -15.46
CA THR A 224 -4.27 8.92 -15.61
C THR A 224 -3.99 8.23 -14.28
N ALA A 225 -3.80 8.98 -13.19
CA ALA A 225 -3.71 8.42 -11.84
C ALA A 225 -5.01 7.74 -11.44
N MET A 226 -6.15 8.42 -11.62
CA MET A 226 -7.47 7.88 -11.26
C MET A 226 -7.80 6.63 -12.09
N THR A 227 -7.48 6.66 -13.38
CA THR A 227 -7.62 5.52 -14.27
C THR A 227 -6.74 4.36 -13.83
N GLY A 228 -5.47 4.63 -13.49
CA GLY A 228 -4.56 3.59 -12.99
C GLY A 228 -5.04 2.97 -11.67
N LEU A 229 -5.52 3.76 -10.71
CA LEU A 229 -6.08 3.25 -9.45
C LEU A 229 -7.33 2.40 -9.68
N ALA A 230 -8.25 2.85 -10.54
CA ALA A 230 -9.46 2.09 -10.88
C ALA A 230 -9.11 0.75 -11.53
N LEU A 231 -8.18 0.75 -12.50
CA LEU A 231 -7.68 -0.48 -13.12
C LEU A 231 -7.04 -1.40 -12.09
N LEU A 232 -6.23 -0.86 -11.17
CA LEU A 232 -5.59 -1.65 -10.13
C LEU A 232 -6.59 -2.33 -9.19
N ALA A 233 -7.73 -1.70 -8.88
CA ALA A 233 -8.81 -2.35 -8.15
C ALA A 233 -9.40 -3.53 -8.94
N PHE A 234 -9.81 -3.32 -10.19
CA PHE A 234 -10.31 -4.42 -11.03
C PHE A 234 -9.32 -5.58 -11.17
N LEU A 235 -8.04 -5.28 -11.40
CA LEU A 235 -6.97 -6.27 -11.47
C LEU A 235 -6.79 -7.01 -10.15
N GLY A 236 -6.94 -6.34 -9.01
CA GLY A 236 -6.86 -6.95 -7.69
C GLY A 236 -7.92 -8.02 -7.47
N ALA A 237 -9.15 -7.75 -7.91
CA ALA A 237 -10.25 -8.71 -7.94
C ALA A 237 -10.15 -9.76 -9.07
N GLY A 238 -9.05 -9.81 -9.82
CA GLY A 238 -8.79 -10.83 -10.85
C GLY A 238 -9.46 -10.56 -12.19
N HIS A 239 -10.05 -9.38 -12.41
CA HIS A 239 -10.61 -9.01 -13.71
C HIS A 239 -9.52 -8.49 -14.65
N THR A 240 -9.55 -8.91 -15.91
CA THR A 240 -8.60 -8.46 -16.94
C THR A 240 -9.32 -8.04 -18.22
N HIS A 241 -8.66 -7.25 -19.06
CA HIS A 241 -9.20 -6.80 -20.36
C HIS A 241 -9.28 -7.92 -21.42
N THR A 242 -8.64 -9.06 -21.15
CA THR A 242 -8.65 -10.25 -22.02
C THR A 242 -9.73 -11.25 -21.65
N ASP A 243 -10.43 -11.05 -20.53
CA ASP A 243 -11.49 -11.96 -20.09
C ASP A 243 -12.78 -11.74 -20.89
N SER A 244 -13.70 -12.71 -20.79
CA SER A 244 -15.07 -12.57 -21.29
C SER A 244 -16.04 -12.02 -20.22
N GLY A 245 -15.51 -11.49 -19.11
CA GLY A 245 -16.28 -11.00 -17.97
C GLY A 245 -16.91 -9.62 -18.21
N PRO A 246 -17.86 -9.20 -17.37
CA PRO A 246 -18.63 -7.96 -17.56
C PRO A 246 -17.76 -6.69 -17.52
N TYR A 247 -16.64 -6.72 -16.79
CA TYR A 247 -15.72 -5.58 -16.68
C TYR A 247 -14.64 -5.54 -17.77
N ALA A 248 -14.47 -6.58 -18.58
CA ALA A 248 -13.39 -6.61 -19.58
C ALA A 248 -13.41 -5.42 -20.55
N PRO A 249 -14.57 -4.96 -21.08
CA PRO A 249 -14.63 -3.74 -21.89
C PRO A 249 -14.21 -2.48 -21.13
N THR A 250 -14.56 -2.37 -19.85
CA THR A 250 -14.19 -1.25 -18.97
C THR A 250 -12.68 -1.21 -18.78
N LEU A 251 -12.03 -2.34 -18.44
CA LEU A 251 -10.56 -2.39 -18.32
C LEU A 251 -9.88 -2.09 -19.66
N LYS A 252 -10.39 -2.64 -20.77
CA LYS A 252 -9.82 -2.41 -22.09
C LYS A 252 -9.77 -0.92 -22.44
N ARG A 253 -10.88 -0.19 -22.25
CA ARG A 253 -10.92 1.25 -22.51
C ARG A 253 -9.98 2.04 -21.60
N GLY A 254 -9.87 1.67 -20.33
CA GLY A 254 -8.94 2.33 -19.39
C GLY A 254 -7.47 2.12 -19.77
N ILE A 255 -7.11 0.90 -20.16
CA ILE A 255 -5.75 0.57 -20.64
C ILE A 255 -5.45 1.30 -21.95
N ASP A 256 -6.40 1.29 -22.90
CA ASP A 256 -6.26 2.01 -24.17
C ASP A 256 -6.07 3.51 -23.93
N TYR A 257 -6.82 4.11 -22.98
CA TYR A 257 -6.66 5.49 -22.57
C TYR A 257 -5.25 5.77 -22.03
N LEU A 258 -4.76 4.98 -21.06
CA LEU A 258 -3.42 5.17 -20.50
C LEU A 258 -2.32 5.10 -21.57
N CYS A 259 -2.41 4.14 -22.49
CA CYS A 259 -1.47 4.03 -23.61
C CYS A 259 -1.52 5.26 -24.53
N GLN A 260 -2.72 5.80 -24.80
CA GLN A 260 -2.89 7.01 -25.62
C GLN A 260 -2.37 8.28 -24.92
N GLN A 261 -2.38 8.32 -23.60
CA GLN A 261 -1.89 9.44 -22.81
C GLN A 261 -0.35 9.50 -22.70
N GLN A 262 0.34 8.40 -22.97
CA GLN A 262 1.79 8.32 -22.83
C GLN A 262 2.53 9.24 -23.79
N PHE A 263 3.45 10.03 -23.27
CA PHE A 263 4.34 10.86 -24.10
C PHE A 263 5.44 10.01 -24.76
N PRO A 264 6.03 10.47 -25.88
CA PRO A 264 7.20 9.82 -26.48
C PRO A 264 8.41 9.65 -25.53
N SER A 265 8.50 10.45 -24.46
CA SER A 265 9.50 10.33 -23.41
C SER A 265 9.32 9.10 -22.52
N GLY A 266 8.13 8.48 -22.53
CA GLY A 266 7.69 7.45 -21.61
C GLY A 266 6.84 7.96 -20.44
N ASP A 267 6.70 9.28 -20.27
CA ASP A 267 5.87 9.88 -19.22
C ASP A 267 4.39 9.47 -19.37
N LEU A 268 3.78 9.02 -18.28
CA LEU A 268 2.39 8.56 -18.21
C LEU A 268 1.49 9.51 -17.39
N SER A 269 1.99 10.69 -17.02
CA SER A 269 1.21 11.70 -16.31
C SER A 269 0.00 12.19 -17.12
N GLY A 270 0.07 12.06 -18.44
CA GLY A 270 -1.00 12.36 -19.37
C GLY A 270 -0.98 13.78 -19.91
N GLN A 271 -1.68 13.98 -21.03
CA GLN A 271 -1.66 15.21 -21.83
C GLN A 271 -2.28 16.40 -21.10
N GLY A 272 -3.12 16.15 -20.09
CA GLY A 272 -3.67 17.18 -19.20
C GLY A 272 -2.69 17.70 -18.15
N GLN A 273 -1.52 17.08 -17.99
CA GLN A 273 -0.53 17.41 -16.96
C GLN A 273 0.77 17.99 -17.55
N ILE A 274 0.64 19.00 -18.41
CA ILE A 274 1.76 19.73 -19.02
C ILE A 274 2.00 21.06 -18.27
N GLY A 275 3.28 21.46 -18.14
CA GLY A 275 3.70 22.69 -17.48
C GLY A 275 4.11 22.52 -16.02
N ASN A 276 4.51 23.61 -15.37
CA ASN A 276 5.13 23.58 -14.03
C ASN A 276 4.26 24.21 -12.94
N GLN A 277 2.97 24.45 -13.23
CA GLN A 277 2.04 24.99 -12.25
C GLN A 277 1.85 24.00 -11.08
N PRO A 278 1.69 24.47 -9.83
CA PRO A 278 1.50 23.61 -8.68
C PRO A 278 0.43 22.51 -8.86
N THR A 279 -0.69 22.88 -9.52
CA THR A 279 -1.81 21.98 -9.84
C THR A 279 -1.39 20.71 -10.59
N VAL A 280 -0.38 20.83 -11.44
CA VAL A 280 0.20 19.79 -12.29
C VAL A 280 1.44 19.17 -11.64
N ARG A 281 2.40 20.02 -11.21
CA ARG A 281 3.70 19.61 -10.70
C ARG A 281 3.58 18.56 -9.60
N TYR A 282 2.75 18.82 -8.59
CA TYR A 282 2.62 17.93 -7.43
C TYR A 282 1.85 16.63 -7.71
N SER A 283 1.24 16.48 -8.89
CA SER A 283 0.49 15.27 -9.28
C SER A 283 1.14 14.48 -10.42
N ARG A 284 2.06 15.07 -11.19
CA ARG A 284 2.68 14.46 -12.38
C ARG A 284 3.30 13.09 -12.11
N MET A 285 4.27 13.03 -11.19
CA MET A 285 5.03 11.79 -10.94
C MET A 285 4.21 10.71 -10.22
N TYR A 286 3.21 11.10 -9.41
CA TYR A 286 2.21 10.15 -8.92
C TYR A 286 1.42 9.53 -10.09
N SER A 287 0.94 10.37 -10.99
CA SER A 287 0.12 9.94 -12.13
C SER A 287 0.91 9.01 -13.05
N HIS A 288 2.17 9.33 -13.34
CA HIS A 288 3.08 8.45 -14.07
C HIS A 288 3.27 7.09 -13.39
N GLY A 289 3.64 7.09 -12.10
CA GLY A 289 3.93 5.85 -11.36
C GLY A 289 2.70 4.94 -11.28
N ILE A 290 1.56 5.49 -10.87
CA ILE A 290 0.29 4.77 -10.74
C ILE A 290 -0.17 4.17 -12.07
N ALA A 291 -0.15 4.95 -13.15
CA ALA A 291 -0.51 4.47 -14.48
C ALA A 291 0.44 3.37 -14.97
N GLY A 292 1.75 3.53 -14.72
CA GLY A 292 2.75 2.52 -15.06
C GLY A 292 2.52 1.18 -14.34
N ILE A 293 2.19 1.22 -13.04
CA ILE A 293 1.89 0.00 -12.27
C ILE A 293 0.67 -0.70 -12.87
N ALA A 294 -0.39 0.05 -13.21
CA ALA A 294 -1.59 -0.52 -13.81
C ALA A 294 -1.29 -1.24 -15.15
N LEU A 295 -0.46 -0.64 -16.01
CA LEU A 295 -0.03 -1.28 -17.26
C LEU A 295 0.82 -2.52 -17.00
N ALA A 296 1.79 -2.43 -16.08
CA ALA A 296 2.67 -3.54 -15.74
C ALA A 296 1.92 -4.73 -15.14
N GLU A 297 0.97 -4.51 -14.23
CA GLU A 297 0.13 -5.57 -13.66
C GLU A 297 -0.85 -6.14 -14.68
N SER A 298 -1.42 -5.30 -15.56
CA SER A 298 -2.24 -5.76 -16.68
C SER A 298 -1.46 -6.73 -17.56
N TYR A 299 -0.21 -6.40 -17.91
CA TYR A 299 0.67 -7.30 -18.67
C TYR A 299 1.02 -8.56 -17.87
N ALA A 300 1.35 -8.45 -16.59
CA ALA A 300 1.67 -9.60 -15.75
C ALA A 300 0.54 -10.65 -15.74
N MET A 301 -0.71 -10.18 -15.70
CA MET A 301 -1.89 -11.04 -15.63
C MET A 301 -2.35 -11.57 -17.00
N THR A 302 -2.02 -10.88 -18.09
CA THR A 302 -2.58 -11.18 -19.43
C THR A 302 -1.57 -11.60 -20.48
N GLN A 303 -0.31 -11.17 -20.34
CA GLN A 303 0.73 -11.26 -21.35
C GLN A 303 0.34 -10.62 -22.69
N ASP A 304 -0.53 -9.59 -22.68
CA ASP A 304 -0.87 -8.84 -23.89
C ASP A 304 0.36 -8.11 -24.44
N PRO A 305 0.90 -8.50 -25.61
CA PRO A 305 2.15 -7.95 -26.13
C PRO A 305 2.06 -6.45 -26.42
N LYS A 306 0.86 -5.88 -26.59
CA LYS A 306 0.68 -4.44 -26.82
C LYS A 306 1.14 -3.58 -25.65
N LEU A 307 1.24 -4.16 -24.45
CA LEU A 307 1.61 -3.44 -23.24
C LEU A 307 3.12 -3.37 -23.03
N ILE A 308 3.91 -4.22 -23.71
CA ILE A 308 5.37 -4.32 -23.50
C ILE A 308 6.06 -2.99 -23.77
N ASP A 309 5.81 -2.37 -24.93
CA ASP A 309 6.49 -1.13 -25.32
C ASP A 309 6.09 0.08 -24.46
N PRO A 310 4.79 0.27 -24.12
CA PRO A 310 4.39 1.27 -23.14
C PRO A 310 5.07 1.10 -21.78
N ILE A 311 5.14 -0.13 -21.25
CA ILE A 311 5.80 -0.43 -19.97
C ILE A 311 7.29 -0.12 -20.03
N ARG A 312 7.99 -0.55 -21.09
CA ARG A 312 9.43 -0.29 -21.27
C ARG A 312 9.73 1.20 -21.34
N SER A 313 8.90 1.95 -22.05
CA SER A 313 9.02 3.41 -22.14
C SER A 313 8.82 4.06 -20.78
N ALA A 314 7.80 3.63 -20.02
CA ALA A 314 7.54 4.12 -18.67
C ALA A 314 8.70 3.84 -17.71
N VAL A 315 9.21 2.60 -17.68
CA VAL A 315 10.38 2.22 -16.89
C VAL A 315 11.61 3.04 -17.28
N GLY A 316 11.82 3.25 -18.58
CA GLY A 316 12.91 4.11 -19.08
C GLY A 316 12.80 5.55 -18.57
N TYR A 317 11.60 6.11 -18.52
CA TYR A 317 11.34 7.42 -17.95
C TYR A 317 11.61 7.45 -16.44
N THR A 318 11.07 6.49 -15.68
CA THR A 318 11.28 6.37 -14.23
C THR A 318 12.77 6.29 -13.88
N LEU A 319 13.53 5.46 -14.59
CA LEU A 319 14.97 5.29 -14.34
C LEU A 319 15.80 6.53 -14.68
N LYS A 320 15.40 7.30 -15.69
CA LYS A 320 16.04 8.59 -16.02
C LYS A 320 15.71 9.68 -15.00
N ALA A 321 14.52 9.64 -14.41
CA ALA A 321 14.09 10.58 -13.39
C ALA A 321 14.71 10.30 -12.01
N MET A 322 15.20 9.09 -11.77
CA MET A 322 15.81 8.68 -10.49
C MET A 322 17.04 9.52 -10.17
N ASN A 323 17.13 10.02 -8.94
CA ASN A 323 18.34 10.67 -8.45
C ASN A 323 19.49 9.62 -8.40
N PRO A 324 20.60 9.81 -9.13
CA PRO A 324 21.66 8.81 -9.23
C PRO A 324 22.51 8.68 -7.95
N LYS A 325 22.44 9.65 -7.02
CA LYS A 325 23.19 9.64 -5.76
C LYS A 325 22.43 8.88 -4.67
N THR A 326 21.13 9.14 -4.55
CA THR A 326 20.28 8.62 -3.48
C THR A 326 19.40 7.46 -3.89
N GLY A 327 18.99 7.38 -5.17
CA GLY A 327 17.97 6.44 -5.64
C GLY A 327 16.53 6.93 -5.47
N GLY A 328 16.32 8.16 -5.02
CA GLY A 328 14.99 8.73 -4.77
C GLY A 328 14.37 9.44 -5.97
N TRP A 329 13.09 9.81 -5.82
CA TRP A 329 12.33 10.61 -6.79
C TRP A 329 11.61 11.76 -6.12
N ARG A 330 11.29 12.78 -6.93
CA ARG A 330 10.45 13.91 -6.57
C ARG A 330 9.40 14.15 -7.64
N TYR A 331 8.67 15.25 -7.49
CA TYR A 331 7.60 15.68 -8.38
C TYR A 331 8.06 16.08 -9.79
N ASP A 332 9.31 16.54 -9.94
CA ASP A 332 9.88 16.96 -11.21
C ASP A 332 10.71 15.84 -11.85
N PHE A 333 10.79 15.85 -13.19
CA PHE A 333 11.64 14.93 -13.93
C PHE A 333 13.11 15.29 -13.73
N SER A 334 13.86 14.37 -13.11
CA SER A 334 15.29 14.49 -12.79
C SER A 334 15.60 15.73 -11.94
N SER A 335 16.17 15.51 -10.77
CA SER A 335 16.53 16.61 -9.87
C SER A 335 17.71 16.21 -9.00
N ASP A 336 18.49 17.19 -8.57
CA ASP A 336 19.47 17.01 -7.50
C ASP A 336 18.83 16.79 -6.13
N ASP A 337 17.50 16.97 -6.02
CA ASP A 337 16.74 16.70 -4.80
C ASP A 337 16.85 15.20 -4.44
N PRO A 338 17.18 14.87 -3.18
CA PRO A 338 17.41 13.50 -2.75
C PRO A 338 16.18 12.59 -2.88
N GLY A 339 14.98 13.15 -3.00
CA GLY A 339 13.74 12.39 -3.06
C GLY A 339 12.91 12.46 -1.78
N ASP A 340 11.72 11.88 -1.86
CA ASP A 340 10.84 11.68 -0.72
C ASP A 340 10.22 10.28 -0.72
N THR A 341 9.87 9.78 0.47
CA THR A 341 9.38 8.42 0.66
C THR A 341 8.08 8.16 -0.10
N SER A 342 7.22 9.17 -0.25
CA SER A 342 5.92 9.04 -0.93
C SER A 342 6.01 8.91 -2.45
N GLN A 343 6.97 9.60 -3.09
CA GLN A 343 7.24 9.42 -4.51
C GLN A 343 7.99 8.11 -4.73
N PHE A 344 8.90 7.77 -3.82
CA PHE A 344 9.66 6.54 -3.90
C PHE A 344 8.76 5.30 -4.01
N GLY A 345 7.71 5.16 -3.20
CA GLY A 345 6.87 3.95 -3.24
C GLY A 345 6.23 3.72 -4.60
N TRP A 346 5.63 4.74 -5.22
CA TRP A 346 5.00 4.57 -6.55
C TRP A 346 6.01 4.24 -7.64
N GLN A 347 7.18 4.88 -7.65
CA GLN A 347 8.20 4.58 -8.66
C GLN A 347 8.83 3.21 -8.44
N ALA A 348 9.10 2.83 -7.19
CA ALA A 348 9.64 1.53 -6.83
C ALA A 348 8.64 0.39 -7.14
N MET A 349 7.34 0.60 -6.88
CA MET A 349 6.29 -0.35 -7.26
C MET A 349 6.19 -0.51 -8.77
N LEU A 350 6.29 0.58 -9.56
CA LEU A 350 6.35 0.48 -11.02
C LEU A 350 7.51 -0.41 -11.48
N LEU A 351 8.72 -0.15 -10.99
CA LEU A 351 9.90 -0.94 -11.32
C LEU A 351 9.74 -2.41 -10.89
N SER A 352 9.17 -2.65 -9.70
CA SER A 352 8.92 -3.99 -9.17
C SER A 352 7.88 -4.75 -9.99
N SER A 353 6.74 -4.13 -10.33
CA SER A 353 5.70 -4.74 -11.16
C SER A 353 6.20 -5.02 -12.58
N ALA A 354 6.96 -4.10 -13.18
CA ALA A 354 7.56 -4.31 -14.49
C ALA A 354 8.59 -5.46 -14.48
N ASN A 355 9.40 -5.56 -13.43
CA ASN A 355 10.34 -6.67 -13.23
C ASN A 355 9.63 -8.01 -13.03
N THR A 356 8.63 -8.04 -12.14
CA THR A 356 7.82 -9.23 -11.82
C THR A 356 7.07 -9.75 -13.04
N SER A 357 6.55 -8.84 -13.87
CA SER A 357 5.87 -9.17 -15.12
C SER A 357 6.81 -9.66 -16.22
N ARG A 358 8.13 -9.52 -16.05
CA ARG A 358 9.19 -9.78 -17.05
C ARG A 358 9.12 -8.88 -18.28
N ALA A 359 8.39 -7.77 -18.23
CA ALA A 359 8.39 -6.75 -19.29
C ALA A 359 9.76 -6.03 -19.40
N CYS A 360 10.38 -5.82 -18.24
CA CYS A 360 11.71 -5.23 -18.06
C CYS A 360 12.49 -6.03 -17.02
N VAL A 361 13.82 -6.01 -17.08
CA VAL A 361 14.68 -6.56 -16.02
C VAL A 361 15.27 -5.39 -15.25
N LEU A 362 15.12 -5.39 -13.92
CA LEU A 362 15.74 -4.40 -13.06
C LEU A 362 17.16 -4.87 -12.71
N GLU A 363 18.18 -4.16 -13.23
CA GLU A 363 19.58 -4.48 -12.97
C GLU A 363 19.94 -4.36 -11.47
N GLY A 364 20.89 -5.18 -11.01
CA GLY A 364 21.32 -5.20 -9.60
C GLY A 364 21.83 -3.84 -9.10
N SER A 365 22.49 -3.05 -9.96
CA SER A 365 22.94 -1.69 -9.66
C SER A 365 21.78 -0.76 -9.27
N ARG A 366 20.60 -0.94 -9.87
CA ARG A 366 19.40 -0.16 -9.56
C ARG A 366 18.78 -0.59 -8.23
N ARG A 367 18.83 -1.88 -7.91
CA ARG A 367 18.39 -2.40 -6.61
C ARG A 367 19.19 -1.80 -5.44
N VAL A 368 20.50 -1.62 -5.62
CA VAL A 368 21.37 -0.95 -4.63
C VAL A 368 20.92 0.49 -4.38
N LEU A 369 20.50 1.22 -5.42
CA LEU A 369 19.98 2.58 -5.27
C LEU A 369 18.63 2.60 -4.52
N LEU A 370 17.73 1.66 -4.81
CA LEU A 370 16.47 1.53 -4.07
C LEU A 370 16.69 1.26 -2.58
N GLN A 371 17.62 0.35 -2.26
CA GLN A 371 17.99 0.06 -0.88
C GLN A 371 18.63 1.29 -0.20
N ARG A 372 19.56 1.96 -0.89
CA ARG A 372 20.21 3.17 -0.38
C ARG A 372 19.18 4.25 -0.02
N PHE A 373 18.19 4.48 -0.86
CA PHE A 373 17.15 5.46 -0.56
C PHE A 373 16.40 5.09 0.73
N LEU A 374 15.92 3.85 0.82
CA LEU A 374 15.18 3.36 2.01
C LEU A 374 16.03 3.39 3.28
N ASP A 375 17.33 3.13 3.18
CA ASP A 375 18.27 3.23 4.31
C ASP A 375 18.47 4.69 4.71
N SER A 376 18.52 5.62 3.74
CA SER A 376 18.72 7.05 4.01
C SER A 376 17.54 7.71 4.76
N VAL A 377 16.33 7.20 4.59
CA VAL A 377 15.13 7.72 5.27
C VAL A 377 14.77 6.93 6.55
N SER A 378 15.55 5.90 6.89
CA SER A 378 15.34 5.06 8.08
C SER A 378 15.79 5.75 9.37
N THR A 379 14.98 5.62 10.41
CA THR A 379 15.23 6.12 11.77
C THR A 379 14.71 5.13 12.82
N GLY A 380 14.63 5.54 14.09
CA GLY A 380 14.23 4.67 15.21
C GLY A 380 15.40 3.95 15.86
N SER A 381 15.20 3.38 17.03
CA SER A 381 16.25 2.64 17.75
C SER A 381 16.70 1.39 16.99
N ALA A 382 15.76 0.70 16.32
CA ALA A 382 16.00 -0.52 15.57
C ALA A 382 16.11 -0.30 14.05
N GLY A 383 15.82 0.89 13.55
CA GLY A 383 15.83 1.20 12.11
C GLY A 383 14.51 0.89 11.40
N GLY A 384 13.44 0.64 12.15
CA GLY A 384 12.12 0.28 11.61
C GLY A 384 11.29 1.45 11.14
N LEU A 385 11.58 2.65 11.66
CA LEU A 385 10.78 3.85 11.39
C LEU A 385 11.31 4.58 10.14
N ALA A 386 10.45 5.36 9.48
CA ALA A 386 10.87 6.15 8.33
C ALA A 386 10.32 7.59 8.38
N VAL A 387 11.14 8.51 7.87
CA VAL A 387 10.80 9.93 7.71
C VAL A 387 10.32 10.22 6.28
N TYR A 388 9.72 11.41 6.08
CA TYR A 388 9.30 11.84 4.75
C TYR A 388 10.49 12.09 3.82
N ARG A 389 11.52 12.81 4.30
CA ARG A 389 12.71 13.21 3.54
C ARG A 389 13.93 13.20 4.44
N ASN A 390 15.09 12.80 3.90
CA ASN A 390 16.38 13.07 4.50
C ASN A 390 17.13 14.11 3.66
N LEU A 391 17.15 15.36 4.13
CA LEU A 391 17.83 16.47 3.46
C LEU A 391 19.31 16.59 3.84
N THR A 392 19.77 15.80 4.81
CA THR A 392 21.16 15.75 5.27
C THR A 392 21.68 14.32 5.11
N PRO A 393 22.08 13.89 3.89
CA PRO A 393 22.33 12.49 3.56
C PRO A 393 23.42 11.81 4.40
N LEU A 394 24.30 12.57 5.05
CA LEU A 394 25.38 12.08 5.91
C LEU A 394 24.94 11.88 7.37
N SER A 395 23.71 12.26 7.71
CA SER A 395 23.19 12.19 9.07
C SER A 395 21.92 11.34 9.11
N ARG A 396 21.80 10.58 10.20
CA ARG A 396 20.57 9.84 10.46
C ARG A 396 19.45 10.84 10.78
N PRO A 397 18.27 10.72 10.14
CA PRO A 397 17.18 11.65 10.41
C PRO A 397 16.62 11.46 11.83
N SER A 398 16.10 12.55 12.39
CA SER A 398 15.54 12.57 13.75
C SER A 398 14.33 11.65 13.86
N VAL A 399 14.26 10.88 14.95
CA VAL A 399 13.13 9.96 15.20
C VAL A 399 11.81 10.71 15.36
N GLN A 400 11.84 11.97 15.81
CA GLN A 400 10.66 12.82 15.95
C GLN A 400 10.02 13.20 14.60
N GLN A 401 10.73 12.99 13.48
CA GLN A 401 10.21 13.22 12.13
C GLN A 401 9.59 11.95 11.51
N ALA A 402 9.62 10.82 12.21
CA ALA A 402 9.01 9.59 11.73
C ALA A 402 7.48 9.69 11.75
N THR A 403 6.84 9.13 10.73
CA THR A 403 5.37 9.12 10.63
C THR A 403 4.88 7.73 10.26
N ALA A 404 3.66 7.37 10.68
CA ALA A 404 3.07 6.09 10.35
C ALA A 404 2.91 5.86 8.83
N PRO A 405 2.47 6.85 8.01
CA PRO A 405 2.39 6.69 6.56
C PRO A 405 3.74 6.36 5.91
N MET A 406 4.80 7.07 6.27
CA MET A 406 6.14 6.88 5.68
C MET A 406 6.77 5.58 6.16
N THR A 407 6.57 5.22 7.42
CA THR A 407 7.01 3.95 7.99
C THR A 407 6.32 2.77 7.31
N ALA A 408 5.01 2.85 7.09
CA ALA A 408 4.24 1.82 6.39
C ALA A 408 4.71 1.65 4.95
N GLU A 409 4.92 2.74 4.22
CA GLU A 409 5.40 2.71 2.84
C GLU A 409 6.82 2.13 2.74
N ALA A 410 7.75 2.58 3.58
CA ALA A 410 9.10 2.03 3.62
C ALA A 410 9.10 0.53 3.95
N LEU A 411 8.29 0.09 4.92
CA LEU A 411 8.16 -1.32 5.31
C LEU A 411 7.58 -2.16 4.16
N ALA A 412 6.51 -1.69 3.51
CA ALA A 412 5.91 -2.35 2.36
C ALA A 412 6.90 -2.46 1.19
N MET A 413 7.64 -1.39 0.89
CA MET A 413 8.61 -1.39 -0.20
C MET A 413 9.80 -2.31 0.06
N ARG A 414 10.32 -2.33 1.29
CA ARG A 414 11.37 -3.29 1.67
C ARG A 414 10.90 -4.71 1.47
N SER A 415 9.67 -5.03 1.89
CA SER A 415 9.10 -6.36 1.70
C SER A 415 8.96 -6.71 0.21
N MET A 416 8.30 -5.86 -0.58
CA MET A 416 8.08 -6.10 -2.02
C MET A 416 9.36 -6.21 -2.84
N LEU A 417 10.43 -5.51 -2.45
CA LEU A 417 11.74 -5.56 -3.13
C LEU A 417 12.67 -6.67 -2.58
N GLY A 418 12.19 -7.46 -1.62
CA GLY A 418 12.96 -8.50 -0.95
C GLY A 418 14.20 -7.96 -0.22
N LEU A 419 14.13 -6.73 0.29
CA LEU A 419 15.22 -6.09 1.02
C LEU A 419 15.16 -6.49 2.50
N PRO A 420 16.30 -6.88 3.10
CA PRO A 420 16.31 -7.42 4.45
C PRO A 420 15.96 -6.36 5.50
N MET A 421 15.31 -6.81 6.58
CA MET A 421 15.10 -6.06 7.82
C MET A 421 15.28 -6.98 9.03
N SER A 422 15.78 -6.42 10.14
CA SER A 422 15.83 -7.15 11.41
C SER A 422 14.43 -7.35 11.98
N ALA A 423 14.25 -8.39 12.79
CA ALA A 423 12.99 -8.62 13.49
C ALA A 423 12.61 -7.44 14.41
N GLN A 424 13.61 -6.79 15.02
CA GLN A 424 13.43 -5.62 15.88
C GLN A 424 12.95 -4.40 15.08
N ALA A 425 13.49 -4.17 13.87
CA ALA A 425 13.03 -3.09 12.99
C ALA A 425 11.56 -3.31 12.57
N ILE A 426 11.21 -4.55 12.22
CA ILE A 426 9.83 -4.92 11.86
C ILE A 426 8.90 -4.69 13.05
N GLN A 427 9.29 -5.11 14.26
CA GLN A 427 8.51 -4.91 15.48
C GLN A 427 8.33 -3.42 15.83
N GLU A 428 9.40 -2.62 15.72
CA GLU A 428 9.36 -1.16 15.94
C GLU A 428 8.40 -0.48 14.97
N ALA A 429 8.43 -0.85 13.69
CA ALA A 429 7.48 -0.36 12.70
C ALA A 429 6.05 -0.78 13.04
N HIS A 430 5.81 -2.06 13.35
CA HIS A 430 4.48 -2.59 13.71
C HIS A 430 3.86 -1.84 14.89
N GLN A 431 4.65 -1.49 15.92
CA GLN A 431 4.17 -0.73 17.08
C GLN A 431 3.66 0.65 16.66
N LEU A 432 4.40 1.39 15.83
CA LEU A 432 3.95 2.68 15.33
C LEU A 432 2.67 2.54 14.49
N LEU A 433 2.60 1.55 13.59
CA LEU A 433 1.42 1.38 12.74
C LEU A 433 0.16 1.02 13.55
N LEU A 434 0.29 0.15 14.54
CA LEU A 434 -0.83 -0.23 15.42
C LEU A 434 -1.24 0.88 16.40
N SER A 435 -0.44 1.93 16.58
CA SER A 435 -0.84 3.11 17.37
C SER A 435 -1.86 4.01 16.63
N GLN A 436 -1.97 3.85 15.30
CA GLN A 436 -2.84 4.64 14.43
C GLN A 436 -3.67 3.68 13.56
N LEU A 437 -4.63 3.00 14.17
CA LEU A 437 -5.48 2.04 13.47
C LEU A 437 -6.47 2.75 12.52
N PRO A 438 -6.95 2.08 11.46
CA PRO A 438 -8.09 2.55 10.68
C PRO A 438 -9.29 2.89 11.57
N GLY A 439 -9.98 3.99 11.27
CA GLY A 439 -11.06 4.53 12.10
C GLY A 439 -10.61 5.25 13.38
N SER A 440 -9.30 5.38 13.64
CA SER A 440 -8.77 6.27 14.69
C SER A 440 -8.30 7.59 14.08
N GLY A 441 -8.85 8.71 14.57
CA GLY A 441 -8.50 10.04 14.08
C GLY A 441 -9.04 10.35 12.68
N GLU A 442 -8.30 11.17 11.93
CA GLU A 442 -8.67 11.53 10.56
C GLU A 442 -8.33 10.39 9.59
N ASN A 443 -9.31 9.97 8.79
CA ASN A 443 -9.13 8.88 7.85
C ASN A 443 -8.03 9.18 6.83
N ASN A 444 -7.13 8.22 6.60
CA ASN A 444 -6.00 8.36 5.69
C ASN A 444 -5.85 7.11 4.82
N PHE A 445 -6.58 7.07 3.71
CA PHE A 445 -6.60 5.92 2.79
C PHE A 445 -5.22 5.61 2.17
N TYR A 446 -4.35 6.62 2.01
CA TYR A 446 -2.97 6.42 1.55
C TYR A 446 -2.19 5.56 2.55
N TYR A 447 -2.22 5.98 3.80
CA TYR A 447 -1.59 5.26 4.89
C TYR A 447 -2.22 3.87 5.06
N TRP A 448 -3.54 3.77 5.00
CA TRP A 448 -4.24 2.51 5.11
C TRP A 448 -3.81 1.51 4.05
N TYR A 449 -3.65 1.95 2.80
CA TYR A 449 -3.16 1.09 1.73
C TYR A 449 -1.77 0.52 2.04
N TYR A 450 -0.79 1.39 2.30
CA TYR A 450 0.57 0.93 2.59
C TYR A 450 0.67 0.15 3.92
N GLY A 451 -0.08 0.55 4.95
CA GLY A 451 -0.13 -0.15 6.23
C GLY A 451 -0.69 -1.55 6.08
N THR A 452 -1.73 -1.70 5.26
CA THR A 452 -2.31 -3.02 4.95
C THR A 452 -1.31 -3.89 4.19
N LEU A 453 -0.63 -3.35 3.17
CA LEU A 453 0.43 -4.07 2.47
C LEU A 453 1.58 -4.47 3.40
N ALA A 454 2.07 -3.54 4.21
CA ALA A 454 3.19 -3.74 5.12
C ALA A 454 2.87 -4.83 6.15
N LEU A 455 1.75 -4.72 6.85
CA LEU A 455 1.38 -5.65 7.93
C LEU A 455 0.95 -7.02 7.40
N HIS A 456 0.34 -7.09 6.21
CA HIS A 456 0.01 -8.37 5.58
C HIS A 456 1.27 -9.09 5.06
N GLN A 457 2.21 -8.35 4.45
CA GLN A 457 3.42 -8.96 3.89
C GLN A 457 4.49 -9.27 4.92
N THR A 458 4.59 -8.54 6.04
CA THR A 458 5.62 -8.76 7.09
C THR A 458 5.08 -9.47 8.33
N GLY A 459 3.80 -9.88 8.30
CA GLY A 459 3.09 -10.47 9.42
C GLY A 459 3.40 -11.95 9.65
N SER A 460 4.61 -12.28 10.11
CA SER A 460 4.83 -13.56 10.81
C SER A 460 4.09 -13.62 12.16
N ASN A 461 3.64 -12.45 12.66
CA ASN A 461 2.80 -12.31 13.84
C ASN A 461 1.32 -12.13 13.46
N ARG A 462 0.54 -13.22 13.52
CA ARG A 462 -0.91 -13.23 13.23
C ARG A 462 -1.71 -12.21 14.06
N ASN A 463 -1.27 -11.85 15.26
CA ASN A 463 -2.02 -10.91 16.12
C ASN A 463 -1.91 -9.47 15.63
N VAL A 464 -0.76 -9.08 15.05
CA VAL A 464 -0.58 -7.74 14.47
C VAL A 464 -1.51 -7.56 13.28
N TRP A 465 -1.50 -8.52 12.35
CA TRP A 465 -2.39 -8.51 11.20
C TRP A 465 -3.86 -8.49 11.61
N LYS A 466 -4.26 -9.38 12.55
CA LYS A 466 -5.64 -9.46 13.03
C LYS A 466 -6.15 -8.11 13.56
N ARG A 467 -5.39 -7.43 14.43
CA ARG A 467 -5.80 -6.13 14.99
C ARG A 467 -5.99 -5.05 13.91
N TRP A 468 -5.03 -4.96 12.99
CA TRP A 468 -5.14 -4.02 11.87
C TRP A 468 -6.35 -4.33 10.99
N ASN A 469 -6.51 -5.60 10.63
CA ASN A 469 -7.55 -6.04 9.71
C ASN A 469 -8.96 -5.88 10.31
N GLU A 470 -9.16 -6.18 11.59
CA GLU A 470 -10.44 -5.94 12.28
C GLU A 470 -10.84 -4.46 12.25
N ALA A 471 -9.90 -3.55 12.51
CA ALA A 471 -10.13 -2.12 12.40
C ALA A 471 -10.44 -1.68 10.96
N MET A 472 -9.67 -2.19 9.98
CA MET A 472 -9.87 -1.90 8.56
C MET A 472 -11.26 -2.32 8.07
N LYS A 473 -11.67 -3.56 8.38
CA LYS A 473 -12.99 -4.08 8.01
C LYS A 473 -14.09 -3.23 8.60
N LYS A 474 -14.06 -3.02 9.92
CA LYS A 474 -15.06 -2.21 10.63
C LYS A 474 -15.25 -0.84 9.97
N GLU A 475 -14.15 -0.16 9.70
CA GLU A 475 -14.18 1.18 9.12
C GLU A 475 -14.69 1.16 7.68
N LEU A 476 -14.15 0.33 6.80
CA LEU A 476 -14.51 0.35 5.39
C LEU A 476 -15.92 -0.19 5.13
N THR A 477 -16.35 -1.27 5.78
CA THR A 477 -17.71 -1.79 5.59
C THR A 477 -18.75 -0.91 6.28
N GLY A 478 -18.37 -0.19 7.35
CA GLY A 478 -19.26 0.71 8.08
C GLY A 478 -19.47 2.08 7.41
N THR A 479 -18.57 2.50 6.52
CA THR A 479 -18.57 3.84 5.91
C THR A 479 -18.79 3.85 4.40
N GLN A 480 -18.91 2.67 3.76
CA GLN A 480 -19.25 2.58 2.34
C GLN A 480 -20.65 3.13 2.07
N VAL A 481 -20.82 3.90 1.00
CA VAL A 481 -22.11 4.50 0.63
C VAL A 481 -23.08 3.37 0.23
N PRO A 482 -24.23 3.20 0.91
CA PRO A 482 -25.08 2.03 0.71
C PRO A 482 -26.01 2.13 -0.50
N SER A 483 -26.38 3.34 -0.93
CA SER A 483 -27.38 3.56 -1.98
C SER A 483 -27.22 4.93 -2.66
N GLY A 484 -27.99 5.14 -3.73
CA GLY A 484 -27.98 6.37 -4.53
C GLY A 484 -26.89 6.41 -5.61
N GLU A 485 -26.63 7.60 -6.14
CA GLU A 485 -25.68 7.83 -7.25
C GLU A 485 -24.26 7.34 -6.93
N PHE A 486 -23.84 7.46 -5.67
CA PHE A 486 -22.51 7.10 -5.21
C PHE A 486 -22.45 5.74 -4.48
N ALA A 487 -23.48 4.90 -4.60
CA ALA A 487 -23.52 3.58 -3.97
C ALA A 487 -22.27 2.75 -4.30
N GLY A 488 -21.66 2.14 -3.29
CA GLY A 488 -20.43 1.35 -3.40
C GLY A 488 -19.12 2.15 -3.28
N SER A 489 -19.19 3.47 -3.30
CA SER A 489 -18.01 4.34 -3.10
C SER A 489 -17.75 4.66 -1.64
N TRP A 490 -16.61 5.32 -1.37
CA TRP A 490 -16.35 6.01 -0.11
C TRP A 490 -16.22 7.52 -0.33
N ASP A 491 -16.75 8.30 0.60
CA ASP A 491 -16.67 9.76 0.53
C ASP A 491 -15.21 10.25 0.61
N PRO A 492 -14.82 11.26 -0.20
CA PRO A 492 -13.46 11.80 -0.19
C PRO A 492 -13.21 12.76 0.99
N ARG A 493 -13.58 12.34 2.21
CA ARG A 493 -13.41 13.05 3.48
C ARG A 493 -12.20 12.54 4.28
N CYS A 494 -11.17 12.10 3.57
CA CYS A 494 -9.89 11.66 4.15
C CYS A 494 -8.80 12.71 3.89
N VAL A 495 -7.64 12.59 4.55
CA VAL A 495 -6.49 13.52 4.45
C VAL A 495 -6.17 13.91 3.01
N TRP A 496 -6.24 12.95 2.08
CA TRP A 496 -5.93 13.14 0.65
C TRP A 496 -7.15 13.19 -0.26
N GLY A 497 -8.36 13.13 0.30
CA GLY A 497 -9.62 13.08 -0.44
C GLY A 497 -9.88 14.35 -1.25
N GLY A 498 -9.49 15.53 -0.75
CA GLY A 498 -9.57 16.77 -1.53
C GLY A 498 -8.63 16.79 -2.75
N HIS A 499 -7.52 16.05 -2.70
CA HIS A 499 -6.56 15.96 -3.81
C HIS A 499 -7.00 14.93 -4.85
N GLY A 500 -7.37 13.72 -4.42
CA GLY A 500 -7.69 12.61 -5.32
C GLY A 500 -9.17 12.40 -5.64
N GLY A 501 -10.08 12.99 -4.87
CA GLY A 501 -11.52 12.83 -5.06
C GLY A 501 -12.04 11.42 -4.74
N ARG A 502 -13.30 11.16 -5.11
CA ARG A 502 -14.03 9.92 -4.79
C ARG A 502 -13.45 8.68 -5.46
N ILE A 503 -12.92 8.80 -6.69
CA ILE A 503 -12.27 7.67 -7.38
C ILE A 503 -11.06 7.18 -6.60
N TYR A 504 -10.17 8.09 -6.20
CA TYR A 504 -9.01 7.79 -5.37
C TYR A 504 -9.41 7.07 -4.07
N THR A 505 -10.35 7.65 -3.31
CA THR A 505 -10.76 7.09 -2.02
C THR A 505 -11.38 5.71 -2.21
N THR A 506 -12.18 5.53 -3.26
CA THR A 506 -12.87 4.27 -3.52
C THR A 506 -11.92 3.17 -3.98
N ALA A 507 -11.01 3.48 -4.90
CA ALA A 507 -10.01 2.53 -5.37
C ALA A 507 -9.07 2.09 -4.25
N LEU A 508 -8.57 3.02 -3.42
CA LEU A 508 -7.73 2.65 -2.28
C LEU A 508 -8.48 1.82 -1.23
N GLY A 509 -9.73 2.17 -0.91
CA GLY A 509 -10.58 1.40 0.01
C GLY A 509 -10.80 -0.02 -0.50
N CYS A 510 -11.15 -0.14 -1.78
CA CYS A 510 -11.30 -1.43 -2.46
C CYS A 510 -10.00 -2.26 -2.37
N MET A 511 -8.85 -1.68 -2.73
CA MET A 511 -7.57 -2.39 -2.68
C MET A 511 -7.12 -2.79 -1.27
N CYS A 512 -7.54 -2.06 -0.22
CA CYS A 512 -7.31 -2.49 1.16
C CYS A 512 -8.07 -3.80 1.48
N LEU A 513 -9.28 -3.96 0.93
CA LEU A 513 -10.10 -5.17 1.12
C LEU A 513 -9.72 -6.33 0.19
N GLU A 514 -8.92 -6.08 -0.86
CA GLU A 514 -8.41 -7.11 -1.76
C GLU A 514 -7.12 -7.77 -1.27
N VAL A 515 -6.49 -7.22 -0.23
CA VAL A 515 -5.13 -7.61 0.21
C VAL A 515 -4.95 -9.11 0.45
N TYR A 516 -6.02 -9.81 0.83
CA TYR A 516 -6.06 -11.24 1.13
C TYR A 516 -5.64 -12.14 -0.05
N TYR A 517 -5.76 -11.63 -1.28
CA TYR A 517 -5.44 -12.34 -2.52
C TYR A 517 -4.67 -11.48 -3.53
N ARG A 518 -4.48 -10.17 -3.24
CA ARG A 518 -3.85 -9.22 -4.17
C ARG A 518 -2.37 -9.51 -4.43
N TYR A 519 -1.63 -9.87 -3.39
CA TYR A 519 -0.23 -10.29 -3.48
C TYR A 519 -0.03 -11.50 -2.58
N LEU A 520 0.65 -12.54 -3.06
CA LEU A 520 1.04 -13.66 -2.20
C LEU A 520 1.90 -13.14 -1.04
N PRO A 521 1.60 -13.53 0.22
CA PRO A 521 2.45 -13.20 1.34
C PRO A 521 3.85 -13.80 1.13
N LEU A 522 4.89 -12.97 1.26
CA LEU A 522 6.27 -13.37 1.02
C LEU A 522 6.85 -14.31 2.10
N TYR A 523 6.14 -14.50 3.22
CA TYR A 523 6.58 -15.33 4.36
C TYR A 523 5.52 -16.36 4.80
N GLN A 524 4.84 -17.01 3.85
CA GLN A 524 4.13 -18.26 4.17
C GLN A 524 5.11 -19.45 4.06
N PRO A 525 5.18 -20.34 5.07
CA PRO A 525 6.09 -21.49 5.07
C PRO A 525 5.76 -22.52 4.00
#